data_AF-A0AAE1J7G4-F1
#
_entry.id   AF-A0AAE1J7G4-F1
#
_cell.length_a   1.000
_cell.length_b   1.000
_cell.length_c   1.000
_cell.angle_alpha   90.00
_cell.angle_beta   90.00
_cell.angle_gamma   90.00
#
_symmetry.space_group_name_H-M   'P 1'
#
loop_
_entity.id
_entity.type
_entity.pdbx_description
1 polymer ?
#
loop_
_entity_poly.entity_id
_entity_poly.type
_entity_poly.pdbx_seq_one_letter_code
_entity_poly.pdbx_strand_id
1 'polypeptide(L)'
;MSQEQQSSVKRSIVRTESPPPSVMVQEKMTITRENAIAAVGSLIDTINNSAWDVNQNNKLQETLAEQMVMVLPPEIKEDLAIWANRTRFIHVKDWVKRATEDKH
;
A
#
# COMPACT_ATOMS: atom_id res chain seq x y z
N MET A 1 -16.34 72.01 -7.91
CA MET A 1 -17.37 71.03 -8.32
C MET A 1 -16.97 70.58 -9.72
N SER A 2 -16.68 69.32 -10.04
CA SER A 2 -16.92 68.03 -9.40
C SER A 2 -15.79 67.06 -9.77
N GLN A 3 -15.61 66.04 -8.93
CA GLN A 3 -14.69 64.91 -9.13
C GLN A 3 -15.15 64.03 -10.29
N GLU A 4 -14.21 63.37 -10.98
CA GLU A 4 -14.31 62.03 -11.60
C GLU A 4 -12.95 61.73 -12.27
N GLN A 5 -12.35 60.54 -12.29
CA GLN A 5 -12.41 59.32 -11.50
C GLN A 5 -11.08 58.61 -11.79
N GLN A 6 -10.50 57.94 -10.79
CA GLN A 6 -9.25 57.20 -10.92
C GLN A 6 -9.41 56.00 -11.86
N SER A 7 -8.44 55.76 -12.75
CA SER A 7 -8.23 54.43 -13.33
C SER A 7 -6.78 54.00 -13.10
N SER A 8 -6.64 53.13 -12.09
CA SER A 8 -5.40 52.51 -11.66
C SER A 8 -5.00 51.42 -12.66
N VAL A 9 -4.08 51.73 -13.56
CA VAL A 9 -3.47 50.73 -14.45
C VAL A 9 -2.48 49.90 -13.62
N LYS A 10 -2.97 48.81 -13.03
CA LYS A 10 -2.13 47.77 -12.42
C LYS A 10 -1.41 47.01 -13.53
N ARG A 11 -0.09 47.19 -13.61
CA ARG A 11 0.83 46.34 -14.38
C ARG A 11 0.69 44.90 -13.90
N SER A 12 0.05 44.05 -14.70
CA SER A 12 0.08 42.61 -14.52
C SER A 12 1.44 42.09 -14.97
N ILE A 13 2.33 41.90 -14.00
CA ILE A 13 3.55 41.11 -14.19
C ILE A 13 3.06 39.68 -14.42
N VAL A 14 3.15 39.20 -15.67
CA VAL A 14 3.01 37.78 -16.00
C VAL A 14 4.13 37.06 -15.26
N ARG A 15 3.79 36.56 -14.08
CA ARG A 15 4.55 35.53 -13.40
C ARG A 15 4.40 34.30 -14.28
N THR A 16 5.43 34.01 -15.08
CA THR A 16 5.58 32.70 -15.71
C THR A 16 5.63 31.69 -14.58
N GLU A 17 4.47 31.13 -14.25
CA GLU A 17 4.38 29.94 -13.43
C GLU A 17 5.06 28.85 -14.25
N SER A 18 6.36 28.66 -13.98
CA SER A 18 7.05 27.44 -14.39
C SER A 18 6.13 26.28 -14.02
N PRO A 19 5.79 25.38 -14.97
CA PRO A 19 5.06 24.19 -14.58
C PRO A 19 5.89 23.51 -13.48
N PRO A 20 5.26 23.02 -12.39
CA PRO A 20 5.99 22.20 -11.44
C PRO A 20 6.70 21.12 -12.24
N PRO A 21 7.95 20.73 -11.89
CA PRO A 21 8.58 19.61 -12.56
C PRO A 21 7.56 18.50 -12.51
N SER A 22 7.18 17.98 -13.69
CA SER A 22 6.38 16.77 -13.78
C SER A 22 7.13 15.77 -12.92
N VAL A 23 6.68 15.63 -11.69
CA VAL A 23 7.04 14.51 -10.84
C VAL A 23 6.45 13.40 -11.67
N MET A 24 7.32 12.79 -12.49
CA MET A 24 7.18 11.41 -12.86
C MET A 24 7.08 10.73 -11.52
N VAL A 25 5.84 10.67 -11.02
CA VAL A 25 5.43 9.75 -9.98
C VAL A 25 5.79 8.46 -10.66
N GLN A 26 7.01 7.99 -10.37
CA GLN A 26 7.30 6.59 -10.49
C GLN A 26 6.16 6.02 -9.67
N GLU A 27 5.16 5.48 -10.37
CA GLU A 27 4.17 4.58 -9.82
C GLU A 27 4.95 3.33 -9.39
N LYS A 28 5.86 3.51 -8.43
CA LYS A 28 6.18 2.53 -7.45
C LYS A 28 4.81 2.33 -6.82
N MET A 29 4.05 1.36 -7.34
CA MET A 29 2.81 0.88 -6.75
C MET A 29 3.15 0.68 -5.29
N THR A 30 2.88 1.70 -4.48
CA THR A 30 3.18 1.68 -3.07
C THR A 30 2.01 0.89 -2.59
N ILE A 31 2.20 -0.43 -2.46
CA ILE A 31 1.17 -1.31 -1.97
C ILE A 31 0.76 -0.73 -0.63
N THR A 32 -0.40 -0.08 -0.60
CA THR A 32 -0.92 0.52 0.62
C THR A 32 -1.32 -0.62 1.55
N ARG A 33 -1.23 -0.37 2.86
CA ARG A 33 -1.74 -1.32 3.86
C ARG A 33 -3.17 -1.76 3.52
N GLU A 34 -4.02 -0.82 3.10
CA GLU A 34 -5.41 -1.09 2.74
C GLU A 34 -5.52 -2.02 1.53
N ASN A 35 -4.72 -1.83 0.48
CA ASN A 35 -4.70 -2.72 -0.68
C ASN A 35 -4.17 -4.12 -0.31
N ALA A 36 -3.16 -4.19 0.56
CA ALA A 36 -2.66 -5.47 1.05
C ALA A 36 -3.73 -6.21 1.86
N ILE A 37 -4.40 -5.52 2.79
CA ILE A 37 -5.51 -6.10 3.58
C ILE A 37 -6.67 -6.50 2.66
N ALA A 38 -7.04 -5.70 1.66
CA ALA A 38 -8.11 -6.06 0.74
C ALA A 38 -7.78 -7.30 -0.09
N ALA A 39 -6.52 -7.45 -0.51
CA ALA A 39 -6.06 -8.57 -1.34
C ALA A 39 -5.90 -9.88 -0.56
N VAL A 40 -5.37 -9.84 0.66
CA VAL A 40 -5.10 -11.07 1.44
C VAL A 40 -5.98 -11.24 2.67
N GLY A 41 -6.64 -10.19 3.16
CA GLY A 41 -7.43 -10.22 4.39
C GLY A 41 -8.63 -11.16 4.29
N SER A 42 -9.35 -11.16 3.18
CA SER A 42 -10.46 -12.12 2.97
C SER A 42 -9.97 -13.56 2.83
N LEU A 43 -8.74 -13.78 2.33
CA LEU A 43 -8.15 -15.12 2.25
C LEU A 43 -7.69 -15.57 3.64
N ILE A 44 -7.11 -14.66 4.43
CA ILE A 44 -6.56 -14.95 5.76
C ILE A 44 -7.64 -15.17 6.80
N ASP A 45 -8.72 -14.39 6.77
CA ASP A 45 -9.91 -14.59 7.63
C ASP A 45 -10.45 -16.04 7.51
N THR A 46 -10.38 -16.59 6.30
CA THR A 46 -10.84 -17.96 6.01
C THR A 46 -9.82 -19.06 6.32
N ILE A 47 -8.56 -18.75 6.71
CA ILE A 47 -7.54 -19.76 7.09
C ILE A 47 -7.96 -20.57 8.32
N ASN A 48 -8.74 -19.98 9.21
CA ASN A 48 -9.28 -20.65 10.40
C ASN A 48 -10.55 -21.46 10.12
N ASN A 49 -11.05 -21.46 8.88
CA ASN A 49 -12.20 -22.26 8.48
C ASN A 49 -11.78 -23.68 8.08
N SER A 50 -12.50 -24.70 8.54
CA SER A 50 -12.19 -26.11 8.27
C SER A 50 -12.31 -26.52 6.79
N ALA A 51 -12.87 -25.66 5.93
CA ALA A 51 -12.98 -25.87 4.48
C ALA A 51 -11.74 -25.40 3.68
N TRP A 52 -10.64 -25.05 4.35
CA TRP A 52 -9.45 -24.53 3.72
C TRP A 52 -8.69 -25.60 2.92
N ASP A 53 -8.69 -25.47 1.58
CA ASP A 53 -8.14 -26.44 0.62
C ASP A 53 -6.79 -26.01 0.02
N VAL A 54 -6.07 -26.96 -0.59
CA VAL A 54 -4.79 -26.73 -1.30
C VAL A 54 -4.90 -25.64 -2.37
N ASN A 55 -6.04 -25.50 -3.04
CA ASN A 55 -6.22 -24.42 -4.03
C ASN A 55 -6.20 -23.02 -3.39
N GLN A 56 -6.75 -22.87 -2.19
CA GLN A 56 -6.74 -21.60 -1.45
C GLN A 56 -5.32 -21.27 -0.95
N ASN A 57 -4.56 -22.31 -0.54
CA ASN A 57 -3.15 -22.17 -0.19
C ASN A 57 -2.32 -21.59 -1.34
N ASN A 58 -2.44 -22.18 -2.53
CA ASN A 58 -1.70 -21.74 -3.70
C ASN A 58 -2.11 -20.33 -4.10
N LYS A 59 -3.43 -20.03 -4.11
CA LYS A 59 -3.93 -18.69 -4.42
C LYS A 59 -3.42 -17.64 -3.45
N LEU A 60 -3.40 -17.93 -2.15
CA LEU A 60 -2.85 -17.03 -1.14
C LEU A 60 -1.35 -16.83 -1.37
N GLN A 61 -0.60 -17.90 -1.64
CA GLN A 61 0.83 -17.83 -1.95
C GLN A 61 1.10 -16.96 -3.20
N GLU A 62 0.33 -17.12 -4.28
CA GLU A 62 0.48 -16.35 -5.52
C GLU A 62 0.05 -14.89 -5.35
N THR A 63 -0.92 -14.63 -4.48
CA THR A 63 -1.39 -13.27 -4.18
C THR A 63 -0.43 -12.52 -3.26
N LEU A 64 0.27 -13.25 -2.38
CA LEU A 64 1.22 -12.66 -1.43
C LEU A 64 2.49 -12.19 -2.13
N ALA A 65 2.85 -10.94 -1.85
CA ALA A 65 4.17 -10.40 -2.16
C ALA A 65 4.86 -9.95 -0.88
N GLU A 66 6.20 -10.00 -0.85
CA GLU A 66 7.02 -9.55 0.29
C GLU A 66 6.64 -8.13 0.74
N GLN A 67 6.45 -7.21 -0.23
CA GLN A 67 6.06 -5.81 0.03
C GLN A 67 4.67 -5.69 0.66
N MET A 68 3.73 -6.58 0.32
CA MET A 68 2.43 -6.65 0.97
C MET A 68 2.61 -7.07 2.42
N VAL A 69 3.38 -8.13 2.66
CA VAL A 69 3.63 -8.64 4.02
C VAL A 69 4.24 -7.56 4.90
N MET A 70 5.14 -6.72 4.40
CA MET A 70 5.70 -5.60 5.17
C MET A 70 4.63 -4.63 5.69
N VAL A 71 3.66 -4.25 4.85
CA VAL A 71 2.64 -3.24 5.20
C VAL A 71 1.44 -3.82 5.96
N LEU A 72 1.30 -5.15 6.01
CA LEU A 72 0.21 -5.82 6.72
C LEU A 72 0.23 -5.52 8.24
N PRO A 73 -0.96 -5.47 8.87
CA PRO A 73 -1.07 -5.34 10.31
C PRO A 73 -0.50 -6.59 11.02
N PRO A 74 -0.08 -6.44 12.29
CA PRO A 74 0.54 -7.53 13.05
C PRO A 74 -0.35 -8.76 13.18
N GLU A 75 -1.66 -8.59 13.39
CA GLU A 75 -2.63 -9.70 13.49
C GLU A 75 -2.60 -10.61 12.25
N ILE A 76 -2.64 -10.00 11.05
CA ILE A 76 -2.61 -10.72 9.78
C ILE A 76 -1.24 -11.37 9.55
N LYS A 77 -0.15 -10.74 10.01
CA LYS A 77 1.20 -11.32 9.96
C LYS A 77 1.31 -12.57 10.83
N GLU A 78 0.69 -12.56 12.01
CA GLU A 78 0.65 -13.72 12.91
C GLU A 78 -0.11 -14.90 12.27
N ASP A 79 -1.30 -14.63 11.71
CA ASP A 79 -2.06 -15.65 10.98
C ASP A 79 -1.30 -16.20 9.77
N LEU A 80 -0.61 -15.32 9.02
CA LEU A 80 0.27 -15.71 7.91
C LEU A 80 1.43 -16.60 8.38
N ALA A 81 2.04 -16.31 9.52
CA ALA A 81 3.11 -17.13 10.08
C ALA A 81 2.60 -18.51 10.48
N ILE A 82 1.43 -18.59 11.12
CA ILE A 82 0.79 -19.86 11.51
C ILE A 82 0.45 -20.68 10.26
N TRP A 83 -0.14 -20.04 9.26
CA TRP A 83 -0.45 -20.66 7.98
C TRP A 83 0.79 -21.17 7.26
N ALA A 84 1.81 -20.33 7.07
CA ALA A 84 3.06 -20.68 6.41
C ALA A 84 3.78 -21.85 7.12
N ASN A 85 3.65 -21.93 8.45
CA ASN A 85 4.17 -23.04 9.23
C ASN A 85 3.40 -24.34 9.00
N ARG A 86 2.06 -24.28 8.90
CA ARG A 86 1.21 -25.45 8.61
C ARG A 86 1.41 -25.98 7.19
N THR A 87 1.58 -25.10 6.21
CA THR A 87 1.72 -25.44 4.78
C THR A 87 3.17 -25.66 4.33
N ARG A 88 4.14 -25.38 5.21
CA ARG A 88 5.58 -25.43 4.93
C ARG A 88 6.04 -24.43 3.86
N PHE A 89 5.36 -23.30 3.69
CA PHE A 89 5.81 -22.20 2.82
C PHE A 89 6.87 -21.33 3.51
N ILE A 90 8.12 -21.80 3.47
CA ILE A 90 9.25 -21.18 4.18
C ILE A 90 9.52 -19.73 3.72
N HIS A 91 9.29 -19.42 2.44
CA HIS A 91 9.50 -18.07 1.91
C HIS A 91 8.55 -17.03 2.54
N VAL A 92 7.27 -17.38 2.74
CA VAL A 92 6.31 -16.49 3.41
C VAL A 92 6.69 -16.30 4.88
N LYS A 93 7.16 -17.35 5.55
CA LYS A 93 7.68 -17.25 6.92
C LYS A 93 8.85 -16.27 7.00
N ASP A 94 9.76 -16.29 6.04
CA ASP A 94 10.88 -15.35 5.97
C ASP A 94 10.40 -13.91 5.75
N TRP A 95 9.44 -13.70 4.86
CA TRP A 95 8.83 -12.37 4.64
C TRP A 95 8.17 -11.81 5.90
N VAL A 96 7.41 -12.64 6.63
CA VAL A 96 6.77 -12.22 7.89
C VAL A 96 7.83 -11.85 8.93
N LYS A 97 8.90 -12.65 9.02
CA LYS A 97 10.01 -12.40 9.95
C LYS A 97 10.72 -11.08 9.64
N ARG A 98 11.07 -10.83 8.37
CA ARG A 98 11.66 -9.54 7.95
C ARG A 98 10.72 -8.38 8.26
N ALA A 99 9.43 -8.55 7.99
CA ALA A 99 8.40 -7.54 8.22
C ALA A 99 8.12 -7.26 9.71
N THR A 100 8.58 -8.11 10.64
CA THR A 100 8.56 -7.86 12.09
C THR A 100 9.90 -7.35 12.62
N GLU A 101 11.02 -7.68 11.96
CA GLU A 101 12.37 -7.18 12.29
C GLU A 101 12.60 -5.71 11.89
N ASP A 102 11.91 -5.19 10.86
CA ASP A 102 11.98 -3.79 10.38
C ASP A 102 11.38 -2.73 11.36
N LYS A 103 11.21 -3.09 12.64
CA LYS A 103 10.70 -2.21 13.71
C LYS A 103 11.79 -1.61 14.61
N HIS A 104 13.06 -1.66 14.23
CA HIS A 104 14.17 -1.11 15.03
C HIS A 104 14.92 0.03 14.34
#